data_AF-A0A5C7RI21-F1
#
_entry.id   AF-A0A5C7RI21-F1
#
_cell.length_a   1.000
_cell.length_b   1.000
_cell.length_c   1.000
_cell.angle_alpha   90.00
_cell.angle_beta   90.00
_cell.angle_gamma   90.00
#
_symmetry.space_group_name_H-M   'P 1'
#
loop_
_entity.id
_entity.type
_entity.pdbx_description
1 polymer ?
#
loop_
_entity_poly.entity_id
_entity_poly.type
_entity_poly.pdbx_seq_one_letter_code
_entity_poly.pdbx_strand_id
1 'polypeptide(L)'
;MNKHGKRLSAQTWERVRTDYEVKRMSFNELQQRYEVHRSNISRKAQKQGWSRSQVQHALDERLQAKESLETAIHKLRLLAAYTVSKPKFATEKHQALVSELGLRQEASQLIEAACLSGLEASKNLLDSAEGFKESLSSYEYLELLMKALEAHSKALLRYSQAIFGNKGLPS
;
A
#
# COMPACT_ATOMS: atom_id res chain seq x y z
N MET A 1 -50.40 33.57 -4.27
CA MET A 1 -49.78 33.62 -5.62
C MET A 1 -48.32 33.19 -5.48
N ASN A 2 -47.94 32.02 -5.97
CA ASN A 2 -46.58 31.46 -5.77
C ASN A 2 -45.57 32.17 -6.68
N LYS A 3 -44.57 32.82 -6.06
CA LYS A 3 -43.43 33.47 -6.72
C LYS A 3 -42.44 32.44 -7.26
N HIS A 4 -42.76 31.77 -8.35
CA HIS A 4 -41.76 31.06 -9.15
C HIS A 4 -41.45 31.95 -10.36
N GLY A 5 -40.19 32.36 -10.52
CA GLY A 5 -39.83 33.35 -11.53
C GLY A 5 -38.33 33.46 -11.81
N LYS A 6 -37.48 32.62 -11.20
CA LYS A 6 -36.04 32.63 -11.45
C LYS A 6 -35.71 31.93 -12.76
N ARG A 7 -34.89 32.59 -13.59
CA ARG A 7 -34.30 32.02 -14.82
C ARG A 7 -33.34 30.88 -14.44
N LEU A 8 -33.42 29.76 -15.14
CA LEU A 8 -32.68 28.53 -14.80
C LEU A 8 -31.20 28.65 -15.18
N SER A 9 -30.37 29.05 -14.21
CA SER A 9 -28.91 29.16 -14.37
C SER A 9 -28.27 27.81 -14.73
N ALA A 10 -27.03 27.83 -15.23
CA ALA A 10 -26.29 26.60 -15.54
C ALA A 10 -26.04 25.75 -14.28
N GLN A 11 -25.66 26.39 -13.17
CA GLN A 11 -25.40 25.71 -11.90
C GLN A 11 -26.67 25.12 -11.27
N THR A 12 -27.79 25.86 -11.30
CA THR A 12 -29.09 25.36 -10.83
C THR A 12 -29.56 24.19 -11.69
N TRP A 13 -29.30 24.25 -13.01
CA TRP A 13 -29.64 23.16 -13.92
C TRP A 13 -28.86 21.88 -13.61
N GLU A 14 -27.56 21.98 -13.32
CA GLU A 14 -26.77 20.81 -12.92
C GLU A 14 -27.37 20.08 -11.72
N ARG A 15 -27.73 20.85 -10.69
CA ARG A 15 -28.32 20.30 -9.46
C ARG A 15 -29.70 19.70 -9.70
N VAL A 16 -30.51 20.34 -10.55
CA VAL A 16 -31.80 19.79 -11.02
C VAL A 16 -31.60 18.47 -11.76
N ARG A 17 -30.54 18.34 -12.57
CA ARG A 17 -30.22 17.09 -13.26
C ARG A 17 -29.86 15.97 -12.29
N THR A 18 -28.93 16.22 -11.38
CA THR A 18 -28.53 15.24 -10.37
C THR A 18 -29.72 14.77 -9.52
N ASP A 19 -30.59 15.68 -9.08
CA ASP A 19 -31.74 15.31 -8.25
C ASP A 19 -32.84 14.57 -9.03
N TYR A 20 -32.98 14.82 -10.33
CA TYR A 20 -33.88 14.07 -11.19
C TYR A 20 -33.37 12.65 -11.46
N GLU A 21 -32.07 12.51 -11.75
CA GLU A 21 -31.45 11.23 -12.13
C GLU A 21 -31.18 10.33 -10.93
N VAL A 22 -30.57 10.88 -9.88
CA VAL A 22 -30.11 10.11 -8.72
C VAL A 22 -31.21 10.00 -7.67
N LYS A 23 -31.90 11.10 -7.37
CA LYS A 23 -32.93 11.15 -6.31
C LYS A 23 -34.36 10.90 -6.82
N ARG A 24 -34.52 10.66 -8.12
CA ARG A 24 -35.80 10.33 -8.79
C ARG A 24 -36.92 11.35 -8.53
N MET A 25 -36.58 12.61 -8.27
CA MET A 25 -37.55 13.66 -8.03
C MET A 25 -38.36 13.97 -9.31
N SER A 26 -39.66 14.18 -9.17
CA SER A 26 -40.53 14.66 -10.24
C SER A 26 -40.27 16.13 -10.57
N PHE A 27 -40.70 16.59 -11.75
CA PHE A 27 -40.60 18.02 -12.10
C PHE A 27 -41.40 18.94 -11.16
N ASN A 28 -42.42 18.42 -10.45
CA ASN A 28 -43.15 19.18 -9.46
C ASN A 28 -42.32 19.38 -8.19
N GLU A 29 -41.66 18.33 -7.71
CA GLU A 29 -40.75 18.40 -6.55
C GLU A 29 -39.53 19.27 -6.87
N LEU A 30 -38.99 19.17 -8.09
CA LEU A 30 -37.88 20.03 -8.54
C LEU A 30 -38.30 21.50 -8.66
N GLN A 31 -39.52 21.77 -9.14
CA GLN A 31 -40.06 23.13 -9.16
C GLN A 31 -40.14 23.73 -7.75
N GLN A 32 -40.63 22.97 -6.78
CA GLN A 32 -40.72 23.43 -5.39
C GLN A 32 -39.34 23.63 -4.77
N ARG A 33 -38.43 22.67 -4.98
CA ARG A 33 -37.08 22.66 -4.39
C ARG A 33 -36.17 23.77 -4.92
N TYR A 34 -36.28 24.08 -6.20
CA TYR A 34 -35.39 25.04 -6.88
C TYR A 34 -36.09 26.36 -7.23
N GLU A 35 -37.34 26.54 -6.81
CA GLU A 35 -38.17 27.73 -7.07
C GLU A 35 -38.26 28.14 -8.55
N VAL A 36 -38.17 27.16 -9.46
CA VAL A 36 -38.14 27.38 -10.91
C VAL A 36 -39.40 26.83 -11.56
N HIS A 37 -39.88 27.48 -12.62
CA HIS A 37 -41.04 26.96 -13.35
C HIS A 37 -40.76 25.60 -13.99
N ARG A 38 -41.69 24.66 -13.80
CA ARG A 38 -41.67 23.35 -14.49
C ARG A 38 -41.56 23.48 -16.02
N SER A 39 -42.16 24.50 -16.63
CA SER A 39 -42.06 24.74 -18.07
C SER A 39 -40.64 25.14 -18.52
N ASN A 40 -39.82 25.72 -17.64
CA ASN A 40 -38.41 26.03 -17.91
C ASN A 40 -37.55 24.76 -17.81
N ILE A 41 -37.81 23.90 -16.81
CA ILE A 41 -37.17 22.60 -16.67
C ILE A 41 -37.48 21.74 -17.92
N SER A 42 -38.75 21.62 -18.29
CA SER A 42 -39.19 20.81 -19.42
C SER A 42 -38.62 21.27 -20.76
N ARG A 43 -38.66 22.58 -21.07
CA ARG A 43 -38.07 23.12 -22.31
C ARG A 43 -36.57 22.91 -22.37
N LYS A 44 -35.85 23.06 -21.24
CA LYS A 44 -34.40 22.85 -21.20
C LYS A 44 -34.04 21.37 -21.31
N ALA A 45 -34.84 20.47 -20.70
CA ALA A 45 -34.71 19.02 -20.86
C ALA A 45 -34.85 18.62 -22.34
N GLN A 46 -35.92 19.07 -22.99
CA GLN A 46 -36.14 18.81 -24.42
C GLN A 46 -35.03 19.37 -25.30
N LYS A 47 -34.59 20.62 -25.06
CA LYS A 47 -33.50 21.25 -25.82
C LYS A 47 -32.17 20.49 -25.71
N GLN A 48 -31.91 19.83 -24.59
CA GLN A 48 -30.71 19.03 -24.37
C GLN A 48 -30.89 17.54 -24.70
N GLY A 49 -32.03 17.15 -25.27
CA GLY A 49 -32.33 15.74 -25.55
C GLY A 49 -32.39 14.89 -24.28
N TRP A 50 -32.66 15.48 -23.13
CA TRP A 50 -32.62 14.82 -21.84
C TRP A 50 -33.94 14.10 -21.58
N SER A 51 -33.94 12.78 -21.71
CA SER A 51 -35.06 11.91 -21.36
C SER A 51 -34.66 10.92 -20.28
N ARG A 52 -35.57 10.70 -19.32
CA ARG A 52 -35.36 9.76 -18.21
C ARG A 52 -35.09 8.34 -18.71
N SER A 53 -35.75 7.94 -19.79
CA SER A 53 -35.57 6.61 -20.39
C SER A 53 -34.17 6.43 -20.97
N GLN A 54 -33.63 7.42 -21.69
CA GLN A 54 -32.28 7.34 -22.25
C GLN A 54 -31.20 7.35 -21.16
N VAL A 55 -31.37 8.17 -20.11
CA VAL A 55 -30.42 8.17 -18.99
C VAL A 55 -30.48 6.85 -18.22
N GLN A 56 -31.68 6.32 -17.98
CA GLN A 56 -31.83 5.02 -17.32
C GLN A 56 -31.20 3.90 -18.14
N HIS A 57 -31.43 3.88 -19.46
CA HIS A 57 -30.80 2.91 -20.36
C HIS A 57 -29.27 2.97 -20.29
N ALA A 58 -28.68 4.17 -20.34
CA ALA A 58 -27.23 4.33 -20.25
C ALA A 58 -26.67 3.93 -18.87
N LEU A 59 -27.43 4.11 -17.80
CA LEU A 59 -27.06 3.64 -16.45
C LEU A 59 -27.13 2.11 -16.35
N ASP A 60 -28.18 1.50 -16.92
CA ASP A 60 -28.37 0.05 -16.92
C ASP A 60 -27.29 -0.64 -17.76
N GLU A 61 -26.97 -0.11 -18.95
CA GLU A 61 -25.85 -0.58 -19.78
C GLU A 61 -24.51 -0.49 -19.04
N ARG A 62 -24.27 0.62 -18.34
CA ARG A 62 -23.05 0.80 -17.53
C ARG A 62 -22.98 -0.17 -16.37
N LEU A 63 -24.09 -0.43 -15.69
CA LEU A 63 -24.16 -1.39 -14.59
C LEU A 63 -23.88 -2.81 -15.10
N GLN A 64 -24.53 -3.20 -16.20
CA GLN A 64 -24.31 -4.50 -16.84
C GLN A 64 -22.87 -4.66 -17.32
N ALA A 65 -22.28 -3.61 -17.92
CA ALA A 65 -20.88 -3.61 -18.31
C ALA A 65 -19.95 -3.79 -17.10
N LYS A 66 -20.22 -3.10 -15.99
CA LYS A 66 -19.47 -3.25 -14.74
C LYS A 66 -19.54 -4.69 -14.21
N GLU A 67 -20.73 -5.27 -14.11
CA GLU A 67 -20.93 -6.65 -13.62
C GLU A 67 -20.22 -7.67 -14.52
N SER A 68 -20.27 -7.46 -15.84
CA SER A 68 -19.56 -8.31 -16.80
C SER A 68 -18.04 -8.25 -16.62
N LEU A 69 -17.50 -7.07 -16.32
CA LEU A 69 -16.08 -6.84 -16.09
C LEU A 69 -15.63 -7.45 -14.77
N GLU A 70 -16.42 -7.29 -13.69
CA GLU A 70 -16.17 -7.95 -12.41
C GLU A 70 -16.16 -9.47 -12.54
N THR A 71 -17.09 -10.03 -13.33
CA THR A 71 -17.14 -11.46 -13.63
C THR A 71 -15.89 -11.92 -14.40
N ALA A 72 -15.44 -11.14 -15.39
CA ALA A 72 -14.22 -11.44 -16.15
C ALA A 72 -12.97 -11.40 -15.26
N ILE A 73 -12.84 -10.39 -14.38
CA ILE A 73 -11.76 -10.30 -13.39
C ILE A 73 -11.76 -11.52 -12.47
N HIS A 74 -12.93 -11.94 -11.98
CA HIS A 74 -13.04 -13.11 -11.11
C HIS A 74 -12.56 -14.39 -11.82
N LYS A 75 -12.99 -14.61 -13.07
CA LYS A 75 -12.53 -15.76 -13.89
C LYS A 75 -11.01 -15.74 -14.11
N LEU A 76 -10.43 -14.58 -14.39
CA LEU A 76 -8.97 -14.44 -14.54
C LEU A 76 -8.23 -14.78 -13.26
N ARG A 77 -8.74 -14.36 -12.09
CA ARG A 77 -8.15 -14.71 -10.79
C ARG A 77 -8.18 -16.21 -10.54
N LEU A 78 -9.29 -16.88 -10.84
CA LEU A 78 -9.40 -18.33 -10.74
C LEU A 78 -8.42 -19.06 -11.66
N LEU A 79 -8.29 -18.61 -12.91
CA LEU A 79 -7.35 -19.18 -13.87
C LEU A 79 -5.89 -18.99 -13.43
N ALA A 80 -5.54 -17.82 -12.87
CA ALA A 80 -4.22 -17.56 -12.33
C ALA A 80 -3.91 -18.50 -11.14
N ALA A 81 -4.84 -18.63 -10.19
CA ALA A 81 -4.70 -19.54 -9.05
C ALA A 81 -4.55 -21.00 -9.50
N TYR A 82 -5.39 -21.44 -10.44
CA TYR A 82 -5.30 -22.77 -11.04
C TYR A 82 -3.97 -23.01 -11.77
N THR A 83 -3.46 -21.99 -12.47
CA THR A 83 -2.19 -22.10 -13.18
C THR A 83 -1.04 -22.28 -12.19
N VAL A 84 -0.99 -21.49 -11.12
CA VAL A 84 0.02 -21.60 -10.07
C VAL A 84 -0.09 -22.92 -9.28
N SER A 85 -1.29 -23.51 -9.19
CA SER A 85 -1.49 -24.82 -8.55
C SER A 85 -1.08 -26.01 -9.43
N LYS A 86 -0.73 -25.81 -10.70
CA LYS A 86 -0.26 -26.91 -11.55
C LYS A 86 1.07 -27.47 -11.03
N PRO A 87 1.28 -28.80 -11.08
CA PRO A 87 2.46 -29.45 -10.49
C PRO A 87 3.79 -28.84 -10.92
N LYS A 88 3.95 -28.48 -12.20
CA LYS A 88 5.19 -27.86 -12.71
C LYS A 88 5.56 -26.55 -11.99
N PHE A 89 4.58 -25.70 -11.68
CA PHE A 89 4.82 -24.44 -10.98
C PHE A 89 4.90 -24.64 -9.47
N ALA A 90 4.25 -25.68 -8.93
CA ALA A 90 4.43 -26.08 -7.53
C ALA A 90 5.87 -26.58 -7.29
N THR A 91 6.44 -27.34 -8.23
CA THR A 91 7.82 -27.79 -8.18
C THR A 91 8.81 -26.63 -8.31
N GLU A 92 8.63 -25.73 -9.29
CA GLU A 92 9.46 -24.53 -9.44
C GLU A 92 9.38 -23.63 -8.20
N LYS A 93 8.18 -23.42 -7.64
CA LYS A 93 7.98 -22.66 -6.39
C LYS A 93 8.69 -23.34 -5.22
N HIS A 94 8.58 -24.65 -5.09
CA HIS A 94 9.26 -25.40 -4.03
C HIS A 94 10.78 -25.32 -4.18
N GLN A 95 11.32 -25.49 -5.38
CA GLN A 95 12.75 -25.34 -5.66
C GLN A 95 13.25 -23.93 -5.35
N ALA A 96 12.49 -22.89 -5.72
CA ALA A 96 12.82 -21.51 -5.37
C ALA A 96 12.84 -21.30 -3.85
N LEU A 97 11.86 -21.82 -3.12
CA LEU A 97 11.81 -21.75 -1.65
C LEU A 97 12.99 -22.49 -0.99
N VAL A 98 13.34 -23.67 -1.49
CA VAL A 98 14.49 -24.45 -0.99
C VAL A 98 15.81 -23.71 -1.25
N SER A 99 15.96 -23.12 -2.45
CA SER A 99 17.13 -22.31 -2.78
C SER A 99 17.22 -21.06 -1.90
N GLU A 100 16.11 -20.37 -1.67
CA GLU A 100 16.06 -19.21 -0.78
C GLU A 100 16.41 -19.58 0.67
N LEU A 101 15.88 -20.70 1.17
CA LEU A 101 16.22 -21.22 2.50
C LEU A 101 17.72 -21.54 2.63
N GLY A 102 18.32 -22.14 1.60
CA GLY A 102 19.75 -22.41 1.55
C GLY A 102 20.59 -21.13 1.62
N LEU A 103 20.25 -20.13 0.81
CA LEU A 103 20.92 -18.81 0.82
C LEU A 103 20.80 -18.11 2.17
N ARG A 104 19.63 -18.21 2.82
CA ARG A 104 19.41 -17.64 4.17
C ARG A 104 20.26 -18.36 5.22
N GLN A 105 20.38 -19.68 5.16
CA GLN A 105 21.22 -20.44 6.09
C GLN A 105 22.70 -20.10 5.90
N GLU A 106 23.18 -20.02 4.67
CA GLU A 106 24.56 -19.63 4.36
C GLU A 106 24.88 -18.22 4.86
N ALA A 107 23.99 -17.26 4.60
CA ALA A 107 24.12 -15.91 5.14
C ALA A 107 24.19 -15.93 6.68
N SER A 108 23.28 -16.65 7.34
CA SER A 108 23.27 -16.77 8.81
C SER A 108 24.59 -17.31 9.35
N GLN A 109 25.16 -18.35 8.72
CA GLN A 109 26.44 -18.93 9.13
C GLN A 109 27.61 -17.94 8.97
N LEU A 110 27.65 -17.19 7.86
CA LEU A 110 28.68 -16.17 7.62
C LEU A 110 28.61 -15.05 8.65
N ILE A 111 27.39 -14.63 9.01
CA ILE A 111 27.17 -13.60 10.03
C ILE A 111 27.59 -14.09 11.41
N GLU A 112 27.23 -15.31 11.79
CA GLU A 112 27.64 -15.92 13.06
C GLU A 112 29.17 -16.03 13.16
N ALA A 113 29.83 -16.53 12.11
CA ALA A 113 31.29 -16.62 12.04
C ALA A 113 31.96 -15.25 12.19
N ALA A 114 31.44 -14.22 11.50
CA ALA A 114 31.96 -12.86 11.61
C ALA A 114 31.79 -12.28 13.02
N CYS A 115 30.69 -12.60 13.71
CA CYS A 115 30.47 -12.15 15.09
C CYS A 115 31.42 -12.82 16.08
N LEU A 116 31.61 -14.15 15.96
CA LEU A 116 32.56 -14.89 16.79
C LEU A 116 33.99 -14.37 16.60
N SER A 117 34.40 -14.15 15.36
CA SER A 117 35.73 -13.57 15.06
C SER A 117 35.88 -12.16 15.63
N GLY A 118 34.85 -11.31 15.55
CA GLY A 118 34.86 -9.98 16.15
C GLY A 118 34.93 -10.00 17.69
N LEU A 119 34.23 -10.94 18.33
CA LEU A 119 34.29 -11.16 19.77
C LEU A 119 35.68 -11.61 20.21
N GLU A 120 36.29 -12.54 19.49
CA GLU A 120 37.63 -13.05 19.77
C GLU A 120 38.68 -11.94 19.61
N ALA A 121 38.59 -11.13 18.55
CA ALA A 121 39.45 -9.96 18.36
C ALA A 121 39.30 -8.94 19.50
N SER A 122 38.07 -8.67 19.95
CA SER A 122 37.81 -7.78 21.08
C SER A 122 38.38 -8.34 22.39
N LYS A 123 38.27 -9.64 22.62
CA LYS A 123 38.84 -10.31 23.79
C LYS A 123 40.37 -10.19 23.78
N ASN A 124 41.02 -10.47 22.66
CA ASN A 124 42.48 -10.38 22.54
C ASN A 124 42.99 -8.95 22.80
N LEU A 125 42.25 -7.92 22.37
CA LEU A 125 42.57 -6.53 22.66
C LEU A 125 42.45 -6.22 24.16
N LEU A 126 41.41 -6.71 24.83
CA LEU A 126 41.22 -6.55 26.27
C LEU A 126 42.30 -7.27 27.08
N ASP A 127 42.59 -8.53 26.74
CA ASP A 127 43.64 -9.32 27.38
C ASP A 127 45.02 -8.64 27.22
N SER A 128 45.29 -8.06 26.04
CA SER A 128 46.49 -7.26 25.80
C SER A 128 46.51 -5.98 26.66
N ALA A 129 45.39 -5.27 26.76
CA ALA A 129 45.26 -4.06 27.57
C ALA A 129 45.52 -4.33 29.06
N GLU A 130 45.02 -5.45 29.58
CA GLU A 130 45.26 -5.88 30.95
C GLU A 130 46.75 -6.18 31.20
N GLY A 131 47.43 -6.79 30.23
CA GLY A 131 48.88 -7.06 30.31
C GLY A 131 49.74 -5.81 30.38
N PHE A 132 49.27 -4.68 29.83
CA PHE A 132 49.99 -3.39 29.83
C PHE A 132 49.43 -2.39 30.86
N LYS A 133 48.52 -2.80 31.73
CA LYS A 133 47.78 -1.93 32.67
C LYS A 133 48.66 -1.09 33.59
N GLU A 134 49.86 -1.55 33.92
CA GLU A 134 50.83 -0.82 34.76
C GLU A 134 51.77 0.11 33.95
N SER A 135 51.76 -0.01 32.62
CA SER A 135 52.65 0.72 31.70
C SER A 135 51.93 1.72 30.78
N LEU A 136 50.62 1.59 30.63
CA LEU A 136 49.79 2.50 29.83
C LEU A 136 49.41 3.74 30.65
N SER A 137 49.48 4.91 30.04
CA SER A 137 48.80 6.08 30.59
C SER A 137 47.28 5.87 30.61
N SER A 138 46.57 6.53 31.52
CA SER A 138 45.11 6.45 31.59
C SER A 138 44.41 6.82 30.27
N TYR A 139 45.05 7.63 29.43
CA TYR A 139 44.55 8.02 28.11
C TYR A 139 44.64 6.89 27.09
N GLU A 140 45.79 6.20 27.00
CA GLU A 140 45.99 5.09 26.06
C GLU A 140 45.10 3.89 26.39
N TYR A 141 44.87 3.64 27.68
CA TYR A 141 43.93 2.60 28.13
C TYR A 141 42.48 2.91 27.72
N LEU A 142 42.04 4.17 27.86
CA LEU A 142 40.70 4.60 27.43
C LEU A 142 40.52 4.53 25.91
N GLU A 143 41.54 4.88 25.13
CA GLU A 143 41.49 4.79 23.67
C GLU A 143 41.34 3.33 23.19
N LEU A 144 41.99 2.39 23.88
CA LEU A 144 41.93 0.97 23.56
C LEU A 144 40.55 0.38 23.91
N LEU A 145 39.97 0.76 25.06
CA LEU A 145 38.60 0.41 25.42
C LEU A 145 37.56 0.96 24.43
N MET A 146 37.73 2.20 23.96
CA MET A 146 36.86 2.78 22.94
C MET A 146 36.90 1.99 21.63
N LYS A 147 38.10 1.63 21.15
CA LYS A 147 38.26 0.83 19.91
C LYS A 147 37.61 -0.54 20.04
N ALA A 148 37.75 -1.20 21.19
CA ALA A 148 37.10 -2.48 21.47
C ALA A 148 35.57 -2.36 21.47
N LEU A 149 35.03 -1.33 22.14
CA LEU A 149 33.58 -1.09 22.19
C LEU A 149 32.99 -0.79 20.79
N GLU A 150 33.71 -0.03 19.96
CA GLU A 150 33.28 0.31 18.60
C GLU A 150 33.26 -0.94 17.70
N ALA A 151 34.29 -1.79 17.79
CA ALA A 151 34.35 -3.05 17.05
C ALA A 151 33.19 -3.98 17.44
N HIS A 152 32.92 -4.10 18.74
CA HIS A 152 31.82 -4.91 19.26
C HIS A 152 30.44 -4.40 18.81
N SER A 153 30.22 -3.08 18.88
CA SER A 153 28.96 -2.46 18.45
C SER A 153 28.70 -2.64 16.95
N LYS A 154 29.74 -2.54 16.12
CA LYS A 154 29.66 -2.79 14.67
C LYS A 154 29.31 -4.26 14.36
N ALA A 155 29.86 -5.21 15.12
CA ALA A 155 29.54 -6.63 14.98
C ALA A 155 28.07 -6.91 15.33
N LEU A 156 27.57 -6.37 16.44
CA LEU A 156 26.17 -6.49 16.86
C LEU A 156 25.19 -5.88 15.85
N LEU A 157 25.52 -4.72 15.27
CA LEU A 157 24.68 -4.09 14.26
C LEU A 157 24.57 -4.95 12.99
N ARG A 158 25.69 -5.51 12.52
CA ARG A 158 25.70 -6.43 11.36
C ARG A 158 24.90 -7.70 11.65
N TYR A 159 25.01 -8.24 12.86
CA TYR A 159 24.19 -9.37 13.31
C TYR A 159 22.70 -9.03 13.32
N SER A 160 22.32 -7.87 13.86
CA SER A 160 20.93 -7.44 13.90
C SER A 160 20.34 -7.28 12.49
N GLN A 161 21.07 -6.63 11.58
CA GLN A 161 20.64 -6.42 10.19
C GLN A 161 20.49 -7.75 9.42
N ALA A 162 21.36 -8.71 9.71
CA ALA A 162 21.33 -10.03 9.13
C ALA A 162 20.11 -10.87 9.56
N ILE A 163 19.81 -10.87 10.86
CA ILE A 163 18.76 -11.71 11.44
C ILE A 163 17.37 -11.07 11.26
N PHE A 164 17.27 -9.75 11.45
CA PHE A 164 15.98 -9.04 11.50
C PHE A 164 15.70 -8.17 10.27
N GLY A 165 16.64 -8.09 9.31
CA GLY A 165 16.58 -7.15 8.20
C GLY A 165 16.63 -5.70 8.67
N ASN A 166 16.19 -4.76 7.81
CA ASN A 166 16.15 -3.32 8.13
C ASN A 166 15.19 -2.93 9.27
N LYS A 167 14.48 -3.88 9.88
CA LYS A 167 13.53 -3.60 10.95
C LYS A 167 14.19 -3.46 12.33
N GLY A 168 15.47 -3.81 12.46
CA GLY A 168 16.20 -3.78 13.73
C GLY A 168 15.69 -4.83 14.73
N LEU A 169 16.31 -4.90 15.91
CA LEU A 169 15.87 -5.76 17.01
C LEU A 169 14.40 -5.46 17.38
N PRO A 170 13.55 -6.48 17.59
CA PRO A 170 12.20 -6.25 18.10
C PRO A 170 12.30 -5.52 19.46
N SER A 171 11.61 -4.39 19.53
CA SER A 171 11.45 -3.54 20.73
C SER A 171 10.70 -4.24 21.84
#